data_AF-A0A950JCI7-F1
#
_entry.id   AF-A0A950JCI7-F1
#
_cell.length_a   1.000
_cell.length_b   1.000
_cell.length_c   1.000
_cell.angle_alpha   90.00
_cell.angle_beta   90.00
_cell.angle_gamma   90.00
#
_symmetry.space_group_name_H-M   'P 1'
#
loop_
_entity.id
_entity.type
_entity.pdbx_description
1 polymer ?
#
loop_
_entity_poly.entity_id
_entity_poly.type
_entity_poly.pdbx_seq_one_letter_code
_entity_poly.pdbx_strand_id
1 'polypeptide(L)'
;MQQGCANFGIGTPVSNDGWLGDAAQLYAAGHDLKDPQLSPVYGDYAGFPPSILTTGTRDLFLSNTVRVHRKMRAAGVEAELVVFEGQSHAQYAADPWAPETK
;
A
#
# COMPACT_ATOMS: atom_id res chain seq x y z
N MET A 1 -22.04 17.40 9.04
CA MET A 1 -20.97 17.48 8.03
C MET A 1 -20.49 16.07 7.74
N GLN A 2 -21.10 15.43 6.75
CA GLN A 2 -20.69 14.12 6.25
C GLN A 2 -19.45 14.35 5.38
N GLN A 3 -18.24 14.08 5.89
CA GLN A 3 -17.12 13.83 4.99
C GLN A 3 -17.28 12.38 4.54
N GLY A 4 -18.03 12.23 3.44
CA GLY A 4 -18.28 10.93 2.82
C GLY A 4 -16.96 10.31 2.40
N CYS A 5 -16.84 9.01 2.65
CA CYS A 5 -15.77 8.14 2.18
C CYS A 5 -15.31 8.56 0.79
N ALA A 6 -14.08 9.04 0.67
CA ALA A 6 -13.50 9.41 -0.61
C ALA A 6 -13.36 8.13 -1.46
N ASN A 7 -14.32 7.91 -2.35
CA ASN A 7 -14.16 6.98 -3.46
C ASN A 7 -13.21 7.64 -4.46
N PHE A 8 -11.96 7.20 -4.46
CA PHE A 8 -10.89 7.72 -5.32
C PHE A 8 -10.99 7.11 -6.73
N GLY A 9 -11.66 7.81 -7.64
CA GLY A 9 -11.75 7.48 -9.07
C GLY A 9 -10.69 8.19 -9.93
N ILE A 10 -10.60 7.81 -11.21
CA ILE A 10 -9.66 8.37 -12.21
C ILE A 10 -9.74 9.90 -12.25
N GLY A 11 -8.64 10.58 -11.94
CA GLY A 11 -8.51 12.04 -11.88
C GLY A 11 -8.13 12.63 -10.51
N THR A 12 -7.83 11.79 -9.50
CA THR A 12 -7.41 12.24 -8.16
C THR A 12 -5.93 12.62 -8.11
N PRO A 13 -5.49 13.59 -7.27
CA PRO A 13 -4.08 13.91 -7.08
C PRO A 13 -3.22 12.70 -6.69
N VAL A 14 -3.78 11.79 -5.87
CA VAL A 14 -3.12 10.55 -5.43
C VAL A 14 -3.45 9.43 -6.42
N SER A 15 -2.81 9.47 -7.58
CA SER A 15 -2.87 8.42 -8.61
C SER A 15 -1.50 8.21 -9.24
N ASN A 16 -1.25 7.05 -9.84
CA ASN A 16 0.02 6.76 -10.51
C ASN A 16 0.38 7.78 -11.62
N ASP A 17 -0.62 8.30 -12.32
CA ASP A 17 -0.44 9.33 -13.36
C ASP A 17 -0.56 10.77 -12.82
N GLY A 18 -0.63 10.91 -11.49
CA GLY A 18 -0.76 12.19 -10.78
C GLY A 18 0.43 12.46 -9.87
N TRP A 19 0.21 13.23 -8.80
CA TRP A 19 1.26 13.65 -7.86
C TRP A 19 2.07 12.49 -7.27
N LEU A 20 1.46 11.31 -7.07
CA LEU A 20 2.16 10.13 -6.58
C LEU A 20 3.24 9.65 -7.58
N GLY A 21 2.97 9.69 -8.88
CA GLY A 21 3.93 9.33 -9.92
C GLY A 21 5.12 10.28 -9.94
N ASP A 22 4.86 11.59 -9.88
CA ASP A 22 5.91 12.62 -9.82
C ASP A 22 6.77 12.49 -8.55
N ALA A 23 6.13 12.24 -7.40
CA ALA A 23 6.82 12.00 -6.14
C ALA A 23 7.70 10.74 -6.19
N ALA A 24 7.22 9.66 -6.83
CA ALA A 24 7.99 8.44 -7.01
C ALA A 24 9.22 8.67 -7.91
N GLN A 25 9.10 9.44 -8.99
CA GLN A 25 10.25 9.79 -9.83
C GLN A 25 11.28 10.65 -9.09
N LEU A 26 10.80 11.62 -8.30
CA LEU A 26 11.67 12.45 -7.48
C LEU A 26 12.42 11.60 -6.44
N TYR A 27 11.74 10.68 -5.77
CA TYR A 27 12.34 9.77 -4.79
C TYR A 27 13.37 8.83 -5.42
N ALA A 28 13.07 8.31 -6.62
CA ALA A 28 13.98 7.42 -7.33
C ALA A 28 15.28 8.13 -7.78
N ALA A 29 15.28 9.46 -7.92
CA ALA A 29 16.46 10.24 -8.28
C ALA A 29 17.22 9.70 -9.52
N GLY A 30 16.48 9.14 -10.49
CA GLY A 30 17.03 8.55 -11.71
C GLY A 30 17.39 7.06 -11.64
N HIS A 31 17.19 6.40 -10.49
CA HIS A 31 17.27 4.94 -10.38
C HIS A 31 16.10 4.25 -11.08
N ASP A 32 16.29 2.96 -11.44
CA ASP A 32 15.21 2.14 -11.99
C ASP A 32 14.09 2.01 -10.94
N LEU A 33 12.85 2.35 -11.33
CA LEU A 33 11.68 2.22 -10.47
C LEU A 33 11.40 0.76 -10.05
N LYS A 34 11.99 -0.22 -10.74
CA LYS A 34 11.92 -1.64 -10.38
C LYS A 34 13.02 -2.10 -9.44
N ASP A 35 13.92 -1.21 -9.01
CA ASP A 35 14.91 -1.51 -7.99
C ASP A 35 14.20 -2.05 -6.73
N PRO A 36 14.55 -3.26 -6.24
CA PRO A 36 13.99 -3.83 -5.01
C PRO A 36 14.06 -2.92 -3.78
N GLN A 37 15.05 -2.03 -3.70
CA GLN A 37 15.20 -1.08 -2.60
C GLN A 37 14.20 0.08 -2.68
N LEU A 38 13.68 0.38 -3.87
CA LEU A 38 12.65 1.40 -4.09
C LEU A 38 11.24 0.79 -4.13
N SER A 39 11.11 -0.36 -4.78
CA SER A 39 9.85 -1.06 -5.02
C SER A 39 9.91 -2.48 -4.43
N PRO A 40 9.52 -2.66 -3.15
CA PRO A 40 9.64 -3.94 -2.45
C PRO A 40 8.89 -5.10 -3.14
N VAL A 41 7.87 -4.78 -3.95
CA VAL A 41 7.16 -5.77 -4.77
C VAL A 41 8.09 -6.58 -5.69
N TYR A 42 9.29 -6.07 -6.01
CA TYR A 42 10.32 -6.77 -6.80
C TYR A 42 11.40 -7.43 -5.95
N GLY A 43 11.44 -7.20 -4.64
CA GLY A 43 12.45 -7.77 -3.75
C GLY A 43 12.31 -9.25 -3.46
N ASP A 44 13.38 -9.78 -2.87
CA ASP A 44 13.46 -11.09 -2.22
C ASP A 44 13.24 -10.93 -0.71
N TYR A 45 12.47 -11.84 -0.14
CA TYR A 45 12.05 -11.83 1.25
C TYR A 45 12.61 -13.03 2.03
N ALA A 46 13.55 -13.80 1.49
CA ALA A 46 14.22 -14.86 2.23
C ALA A 46 14.86 -14.34 3.53
N GLY A 47 14.52 -14.96 4.66
CA GLY A 47 15.05 -14.58 5.98
C GLY A 47 14.42 -13.32 6.60
N PHE A 48 13.35 -12.78 6.02
CA PHE A 48 12.63 -11.65 6.60
C PHE A 48 11.90 -12.04 7.90
N PRO A 49 11.78 -11.14 8.88
CA PRO A 49 11.04 -11.43 10.12
C PRO A 49 9.55 -11.65 9.87
N PRO A 50 8.85 -12.33 10.79
CA PRO A 50 7.39 -12.41 10.78
C PRO A 50 6.76 -11.03 10.65
N SER A 51 5.83 -10.87 9.71
CA SER A 51 5.33 -9.56 9.28
C SER A 51 3.81 -9.53 9.19
N ILE A 52 3.22 -8.40 9.58
CA ILE A 52 1.80 -8.11 9.39
C ILE A 52 1.68 -7.08 8.27
N LEU A 53 0.85 -7.37 7.28
CA LEU A 53 0.54 -6.48 6.17
C LEU A 53 -0.93 -6.09 6.26
N THR A 54 -1.19 -4.79 6.36
CA THR A 54 -2.55 -4.23 6.43
C THR A 54 -2.85 -3.40 5.20
N THR A 55 -4.09 -3.45 4.72
CA THR A 55 -4.58 -2.61 3.61
C THR A 55 -6.10 -2.58 3.62
N GLY A 56 -6.71 -1.70 2.83
CA GLY A 56 -8.16 -1.58 2.70
C GLY A 56 -8.66 -1.96 1.30
N THR A 57 -9.93 -2.34 1.17
CA THR A 57 -10.49 -2.67 -0.17
C THR A 57 -10.63 -1.46 -1.09
N ARG A 58 -10.53 -0.24 -0.56
CA ARG A 58 -10.47 1.04 -1.31
C ARG A 58 -9.08 1.68 -1.28
N ASP A 59 -8.05 0.93 -0.90
CA ASP A 59 -6.66 1.38 -0.91
C ASP A 59 -6.06 1.21 -2.30
N LEU A 60 -5.44 2.28 -2.82
CA LEU A 60 -4.70 2.26 -4.09
C LEU A 60 -3.60 1.19 -4.09
N PHE A 61 -3.01 0.89 -2.93
CA PHE A 61 -1.89 -0.03 -2.79
C PHE A 61 -2.30 -1.48 -2.46
N LEU A 62 -3.60 -1.80 -2.38
CA LEU A 62 -4.10 -3.15 -2.09
C LEU A 62 -3.37 -4.24 -2.89
N SER A 63 -3.29 -4.07 -4.22
CA SER A 63 -2.63 -5.05 -5.09
C SER A 63 -1.13 -5.18 -4.84
N ASN A 64 -0.46 -4.13 -4.37
CA ASN A 64 0.96 -4.19 -4.01
C ASN A 64 1.15 -5.00 -2.72
N THR A 65 0.35 -4.71 -1.70
CA THR A 65 0.37 -5.40 -0.41
C THR A 65 0.12 -6.90 -0.58
N VAL A 66 -0.88 -7.29 -1.38
CA VAL A 66 -1.17 -8.70 -1.68
C VAL A 66 0.00 -9.38 -2.40
N ARG A 67 0.64 -8.71 -3.37
CA ARG A 67 1.79 -9.28 -4.09
C ARG A 67 3.00 -9.50 -3.18
N VAL A 68 3.28 -8.55 -2.30
CA VAL A 68 4.35 -8.68 -1.31
C VAL A 68 4.06 -9.82 -0.34
N HIS A 69 2.83 -9.88 0.19
CA HIS A 69 2.41 -10.99 1.08
C HIS A 69 2.65 -12.35 0.43
N ARG A 70 2.22 -12.53 -0.82
CA ARG A 70 2.42 -13.80 -1.56
C ARG A 70 3.90 -14.13 -1.73
N LYS A 71 4.75 -13.14 -2.00
CA LYS A 71 6.21 -13.33 -2.09
C LYS A 71 6.83 -13.74 -0.76
N MET A 72 6.43 -13.09 0.34
CA MET A 72 6.90 -13.44 1.69
C MET A 72 6.52 -14.88 2.05
N ARG A 73 5.26 -15.26 1.79
CA ARG A 73 4.80 -16.65 2.01
C ARG A 73 5.56 -17.65 1.15
N ALA A 74 5.84 -17.33 -0.12
CA ALA A 74 6.63 -18.19 -1.01
C ALA A 74 8.09 -18.33 -0.54
N ALA A 75 8.66 -17.32 0.10
CA ALA A 75 9.98 -17.35 0.71
C ALA A 75 10.02 -18.06 2.09
N GLY A 76 8.90 -18.62 2.54
CA GLY A 76 8.80 -19.31 3.84
C GLY A 76 8.64 -18.38 5.04
N VAL A 77 8.42 -17.08 4.83
CA VAL A 77 8.21 -16.10 5.90
C VAL A 77 6.79 -16.20 6.43
N GLU A 78 6.63 -16.07 7.75
CA GLU A 78 5.33 -15.88 8.38
C GLU A 78 4.81 -14.48 8.06
N ALA A 79 3.77 -14.41 7.23
CA ALA A 79 3.19 -13.15 6.81
C ALA A 79 1.67 -13.21 6.97
N GLU A 80 1.11 -12.32 7.78
CA GLU A 80 -0.32 -12.13 7.94
C GLU A 80 -0.79 -10.99 7.03
N LEU A 81 -1.93 -11.19 6.37
CA LEU A 81 -2.57 -10.16 5.54
C LEU A 81 -3.94 -9.84 6.11
N VAL A 82 -4.14 -8.60 6.54
CA VAL A 82 -5.41 -8.09 7.05
C VAL A 82 -5.95 -7.07 6.07
N VAL A 83 -7.10 -7.37 5.48
CA VAL A 83 -7.78 -6.49 4.53
C VAL A 83 -9.05 -5.94 5.18
N PHE A 84 -9.11 -4.62 5.36
CA PHE A 84 -10.25 -3.94 5.93
C PHE A 84 -11.23 -3.51 4.84
N GLU A 85 -12.49 -3.90 4.99
CA GLU A 85 -13.52 -3.53 4.03
C GLU A 85 -13.77 -2.02 4.06
N GLY A 86 -13.81 -1.39 2.88
CA GLY A 86 -14.16 0.01 2.70
C GLY A 86 -13.09 1.02 3.10
N GLN A 87 -12.01 0.61 3.77
CA GLN A 87 -10.92 1.52 4.17
C GLN A 87 -10.12 2.00 2.96
N SER A 88 -9.78 3.29 2.99
CA SER A 88 -8.87 3.94 2.05
C SER A 88 -7.42 3.97 2.57
N HIS A 89 -6.50 4.47 1.74
CA HIS A 89 -5.07 4.47 2.06
C HIS A 89 -4.78 5.22 3.37
N ALA A 90 -4.13 4.53 4.32
CA ALA A 90 -3.77 5.06 5.64
C ALA A 90 -4.95 5.67 6.45
N GLN A 91 -6.18 5.17 6.24
CA GLN A 91 -7.37 5.72 6.90
C GLN A 91 -7.29 5.70 8.44
N TYR A 92 -6.62 4.71 9.02
CA TYR A 92 -6.35 4.65 10.47
C TYR A 92 -5.59 5.86 11.02
N ALA A 93 -4.77 6.51 10.20
CA ALA A 93 -4.05 7.73 10.58
C ALA A 93 -4.83 9.00 10.21
N ALA A 94 -5.54 8.98 9.08
CA ALA A 94 -6.25 10.14 8.55
C ALA A 94 -7.59 10.42 9.23
N ASP A 95 -8.30 9.37 9.67
CA ASP A 95 -9.59 9.46 10.37
C ASP A 95 -9.59 8.55 11.61
N PRO A 96 -9.05 9.03 12.75
CA PRO A 96 -8.99 8.26 13.99
C PRO A 96 -10.37 8.07 14.66
N TRP A 97 -11.44 8.67 14.11
CA TRP A 97 -12.79 8.57 14.67
C TRP A 97 -13.68 7.59 13.92
N ALA A 98 -13.27 7.14 12.73
CA ALA A 98 -13.94 6.08 12.01
C ALA A 98 -14.07 4.81 12.90
N PRO A 99 -15.21 4.12 12.89
CA PRO A 99 -15.40 2.93 13.73
C PRO A 99 -14.41 1.81 13.39
N GLU A 100 -13.90 1.76 12.16
CA GLU A 100 -12.94 0.77 11.70
C GLU A 100 -11.48 1.06 12.11
N THR A 101 -11.20 2.21 12.74
CA THR A 101 -9.83 2.65 13.09
C THR A 101 -9.54 2.60 14.59
N LYS A 102 -10.46 2.01 15.37
CA LYS A 102 -10.36 1.83 16.83
C LYS A 102 -9.76 0.50 17.24
#